data_AF-A0A7S3TWY0-F1
#
_entry.id   AF-A0A7S3TWY0-F1
#
_cell.length_a   1.000
_cell.length_b   1.000
_cell.length_c   1.000
_cell.angle_alpha   90.00
_cell.angle_beta   90.00
_cell.angle_gamma   90.00
#
_symmetry.space_group_name_H-M   'P 1'
#
loop_
_entity.id
_entity.type
_entity.pdbx_description
1 polymer ?
#
loop_
_entity_poly.entity_id
_entity_poly.type
_entity_poly.pdbx_seq_one_letter_code
_entity_poly.pdbx_strand_id
1 'polypeptide(L)'
;PFQLALPMGKCQSRSCPRRSSSSGCAGSLPEILRPYTADTELRVDVEGLRQFLKLEQGEDGERAEAWIAERSSDGALPRLDLLLLDEAANAILDAQAAAREDPRDRALSDYFISASHNTYLSGNQLTSSASVEALSHALRMGVRVIELDVSDGAKGSPIVKHGGTMTRPVLFSDCVAALLEHVHEETAPLIVTLGNGCGPEAQREIARSLRGILGERLFVPPPDGPSELTFEAVAGRVLVRDKPSRCVPELLALVSIANVRIAGTQKGGSSRVPEDGWRKARLAAAAAAAAGRPPSSSIDEEELLAAAAAANGVAALRALTASELLRVYPSGKRVGSTNLDPLPTWRCGGQMAALNYQAHDRAVWINQGKFAANGGCGWVLKPPRLLCGASAAAALAPAPLLLRVSVLSGHDLPPPEPGLIERSLMRSTSRSSRRSLFASEGSGGGGRPDSPGSPNRCKPPARKSAVDPFVVIEVTGAAADAADTCSARTQTVSGGGENPEWGETFEFEVAEPDVAVLLFTVWDDDVLSADDFMGQYALPVRCLRRGVRCVPLRRADGTPHEGAPCLLVRVESESQKQEGKAI
;
A
#
# COMPACT_ATOMS: atom_id res chain seq x y z
N PRO A 1 3.58 -47.78 -30.42
CA PRO A 1 5.01 -47.41 -30.27
C PRO A 1 5.18 -45.88 -30.50
N PHE A 2 5.26 -44.99 -29.53
CA PHE A 2 5.54 -45.02 -28.10
C PHE A 2 4.56 -44.06 -27.40
N GLN A 3 3.81 -44.54 -26.41
CA GLN A 3 3.19 -43.70 -25.38
C GLN A 3 4.25 -43.51 -24.29
N LEU A 4 4.75 -42.29 -24.10
CA LEU A 4 5.48 -41.92 -22.90
C LEU A 4 4.47 -41.32 -21.90
N ALA A 5 4.01 -42.17 -21.01
CA ALA A 5 3.31 -41.79 -19.80
C ALA A 5 4.27 -40.98 -18.90
N LEU A 6 3.93 -39.72 -18.61
CA LEU A 6 4.54 -38.99 -17.50
C LEU A 6 3.74 -39.32 -16.22
N PRO A 7 4.41 -39.62 -15.10
CA PRO A 7 3.74 -40.05 -13.89
C PRO A 7 2.94 -38.91 -13.27
N MET A 8 1.72 -39.21 -12.82
CA MET A 8 0.89 -38.39 -11.94
C MET A 8 1.61 -38.18 -10.59
N GLY A 9 2.58 -37.28 -10.56
CA GLY A 9 3.16 -36.77 -9.34
C GLY A 9 2.17 -35.80 -8.69
N LYS A 10 1.76 -36.07 -7.46
CA LYS A 10 1.09 -35.09 -6.59
C LYS A 10 1.96 -33.84 -6.50
N CYS A 11 1.59 -32.79 -7.22
CA CYS A 11 2.23 -31.49 -7.09
C CYS A 11 1.74 -30.88 -5.78
N GLN A 12 2.48 -31.09 -4.69
CA GLN A 12 2.36 -30.28 -3.48
C GLN A 12 2.88 -28.88 -3.85
N SER A 13 1.99 -27.97 -4.20
CA SER A 13 2.36 -26.57 -4.44
C SER A 13 2.87 -25.96 -3.15
N ARG A 14 4.14 -25.57 -3.12
CA ARG A 14 4.82 -24.92 -1.97
C ARG A 14 4.32 -23.49 -1.67
N SER A 15 3.26 -23.03 -2.31
CA SER A 15 2.84 -21.63 -2.35
C SER A 15 1.65 -21.26 -1.44
N CYS A 16 1.10 -22.20 -0.67
CA CYS A 16 0.08 -21.88 0.35
C CYS A 16 0.75 -21.72 1.73
N PRO A 17 0.37 -20.69 2.51
CA PRO A 17 0.81 -20.60 3.90
C PRO A 17 0.42 -21.89 4.62
N ARG A 18 1.37 -22.47 5.36
CA ARG A 18 1.10 -23.69 6.11
C ARG A 18 0.31 -23.27 7.34
N ARG A 19 -0.96 -23.69 7.42
CA ARG A 19 -1.63 -23.81 8.72
C ARG A 19 -0.80 -24.82 9.49
N SER A 20 -0.23 -24.42 10.62
CA SER A 20 0.69 -25.29 11.36
C SER A 20 -0.05 -26.61 11.69
N SER A 21 0.44 -27.73 11.17
CA SER A 21 -0.13 -29.07 11.41
C SER A 21 0.43 -29.71 12.68
N SER A 22 1.36 -29.04 13.36
CA SER A 22 1.65 -29.30 14.76
C SER A 22 0.47 -28.78 15.57
N SER A 23 -0.01 -29.60 16.50
CA SER A 23 -1.00 -29.32 17.54
C SER A 23 -0.62 -28.18 18.51
N GLY A 24 0.11 -27.16 18.06
CA GLY A 24 0.33 -25.92 18.77
C GLY A 24 -0.64 -24.88 18.24
N CYS A 25 -1.89 -24.90 18.73
CA CYS A 25 -2.62 -23.64 18.81
C CYS A 25 -1.68 -22.66 19.52
N ALA A 26 -1.50 -21.43 19.01
CA ALA A 26 -1.18 -20.35 19.95
C ALA A 26 -2.28 -20.47 21.01
N GLY A 27 -1.92 -20.81 22.24
CA GLY A 27 -2.93 -20.98 23.29
C GLY A 27 -3.89 -19.79 23.30
N SER A 28 -5.10 -20.00 23.82
CA SER A 28 -6.03 -18.87 24.01
C SER A 28 -5.31 -17.70 24.70
N LEU A 29 -5.76 -16.46 24.50
CA LEU A 29 -5.12 -15.30 25.12
C LEU A 29 -4.88 -15.52 26.65
N PRO A 30 -5.84 -16.05 27.44
CA PRO A 30 -5.58 -16.38 28.84
C PRO A 30 -4.47 -17.39 29.07
N GLU A 31 -4.28 -18.40 28.20
CA GLU A 31 -3.19 -19.37 28.31
C GLU A 31 -1.82 -18.74 28.04
N ILE A 32 -1.74 -17.78 27.11
CA ILE A 32 -0.51 -17.03 26.83
C ILE A 32 -0.14 -16.13 28.02
N LEU A 33 -1.13 -15.50 28.66
CA LEU A 33 -0.92 -14.52 29.73
C LEU A 33 -0.71 -15.15 31.11
N ARG A 34 -1.33 -16.31 31.38
CA ARG A 34 -1.32 -16.98 32.69
C ARG A 34 0.07 -17.19 33.32
N PRO A 35 1.15 -17.50 32.59
CA PRO A 35 2.48 -17.64 33.17
C PRO A 35 3.01 -16.36 33.84
N TYR A 36 2.43 -15.20 33.51
CA TYR A 36 2.86 -13.89 33.98
C TYR A 36 1.89 -13.25 34.97
N THR A 37 0.75 -13.90 35.25
CA THR A 37 -0.31 -13.36 36.10
C THR A 37 -0.42 -14.13 37.41
N ALA A 38 -0.90 -13.46 38.46
CA ALA A 38 -1.03 -14.03 39.80
C ALA A 38 -2.25 -14.97 39.93
N ASP A 39 -3.26 -14.79 39.09
CA ASP A 39 -4.53 -15.51 39.14
C ASP A 39 -5.16 -15.69 37.75
N THR A 40 -6.34 -16.33 37.74
CA THR A 40 -7.16 -16.56 36.54
C THR A 40 -7.85 -15.30 36.03
N GLU A 41 -7.93 -14.27 36.86
CA GLU A 41 -8.43 -12.95 36.48
C GLU A 41 -7.35 -12.10 35.81
N LEU A 42 -6.20 -12.69 35.46
CA LEU A 42 -5.11 -12.02 34.74
C LEU A 42 -4.55 -10.79 35.48
N ARG A 43 -4.64 -10.76 36.82
CA ARG A 43 -3.99 -9.73 37.64
C ARG A 43 -2.47 -9.87 37.53
N VAL A 44 -1.77 -8.76 37.32
CA VAL A 44 -0.32 -8.76 37.10
C VAL A 44 0.39 -7.69 37.93
N ASP A 45 1.43 -8.09 38.66
CA ASP A 45 2.30 -7.19 39.41
C ASP A 45 3.50 -6.72 38.57
N VAL A 46 4.39 -5.92 39.17
CA VAL A 46 5.54 -5.35 38.47
C VAL A 46 6.48 -6.43 37.92
N GLU A 47 6.71 -7.51 38.65
CA GLU A 47 7.63 -8.56 38.22
C GLU A 47 7.01 -9.44 37.12
N GLY A 48 5.73 -9.79 37.25
CA GLY A 48 4.99 -10.49 36.21
C GLY A 48 4.95 -9.69 34.90
N LEU A 49 4.65 -8.39 34.98
CA LEU A 49 4.64 -7.52 33.79
C LEU A 49 6.04 -7.39 33.18
N ARG A 50 7.08 -7.25 34.01
CA ARG A 50 8.47 -7.22 33.56
C ARG A 50 8.87 -8.50 32.82
N GLN A 51 8.45 -9.67 33.30
CA GLN A 51 8.70 -10.95 32.65
C GLN A 51 7.92 -11.08 31.33
N PHE A 52 6.66 -10.66 31.32
CA PHE A 52 5.83 -10.64 30.10
C PHE A 52 6.47 -9.77 29.01
N LEU A 53 6.89 -8.55 29.35
CA LEU A 53 7.54 -7.64 28.40
C LEU A 53 8.81 -8.27 27.81
N LYS A 54 9.65 -8.89 28.65
CA LYS A 54 10.91 -9.50 28.21
C LYS A 54 10.71 -10.76 27.37
N LEU A 55 9.88 -11.69 27.85
CA LEU A 55 9.81 -13.05 27.31
C LEU A 55 8.80 -13.16 26.18
N GLU A 56 7.68 -12.45 26.27
CA GLU A 56 6.60 -12.52 25.29
C GLU A 56 6.67 -11.36 24.28
N GLN A 57 6.86 -10.12 24.74
CA GLN A 57 6.89 -8.94 23.86
C GLN A 57 8.26 -8.70 23.20
N GLY A 58 9.33 -9.30 23.74
CA GLY A 58 10.70 -9.06 23.28
C GLY A 58 11.19 -7.63 23.58
N GLU A 59 10.65 -7.00 24.62
CA GLU A 59 10.94 -5.63 25.04
C GLU A 59 11.76 -5.59 26.31
N ASP A 60 12.33 -4.43 26.63
CA ASP A 60 12.82 -4.22 27.99
C ASP A 60 11.65 -4.26 28.98
N GLY A 61 11.95 -4.65 30.22
CA GLY A 61 10.97 -4.67 31.29
C GLY A 61 11.10 -3.46 32.21
N GLU A 62 11.78 -2.39 31.78
CA GLU A 62 12.03 -1.21 32.62
C GLU A 62 10.75 -0.38 32.78
N ARG A 63 9.89 -0.39 31.76
CA ARG A 63 8.62 0.34 31.76
C ARG A 63 7.53 -0.27 32.66
N ALA A 64 7.71 -1.50 33.15
CA ALA A 64 6.67 -2.23 33.90
C ALA A 64 6.18 -1.47 35.13
N GLU A 65 7.10 -0.92 35.92
CA GLU A 65 6.77 -0.20 37.15
C GLU A 65 6.01 1.10 36.88
N ALA A 66 6.49 1.88 35.90
CA ALA A 66 5.82 3.11 35.48
C ALA A 66 4.41 2.84 34.94
N TRP A 67 4.24 1.83 34.07
CA TRP A 67 2.94 1.48 33.50
C TRP A 67 1.90 1.05 34.55
N ILE A 68 2.34 0.30 35.57
CA ILE A 68 1.47 -0.06 36.71
C ILE A 68 1.13 1.20 37.50
N ALA A 69 2.12 2.02 37.87
CA ALA A 69 1.90 3.22 38.68
C ALA A 69 0.97 4.25 38.01
N GLU A 70 1.02 4.36 36.68
CA GLU A 70 0.12 5.23 35.89
C GLU A 70 -1.34 4.76 35.89
N ARG A 71 -1.59 3.46 36.10
CA ARG A 71 -2.91 2.83 35.90
C ARG A 71 -3.51 2.26 37.17
N SER A 72 -2.74 2.11 38.23
CA SER A 72 -3.16 1.46 39.47
C SER A 72 -2.36 1.96 40.67
N SER A 73 -3.07 2.26 41.76
CA SER A 73 -2.49 2.56 43.07
C SER A 73 -2.07 1.30 43.85
N ASP A 74 -2.54 0.12 43.43
CA ASP A 74 -2.43 -1.11 44.21
C ASP A 74 -1.14 -1.90 43.91
N GLY A 75 -0.21 -1.30 43.16
CA GLY A 75 1.06 -1.93 42.77
C GLY A 75 0.91 -3.09 41.77
N ALA A 76 -0.29 -3.29 41.20
CA ALA A 76 -0.58 -4.31 40.20
C ALA A 76 -1.72 -3.86 39.28
N LEU A 77 -1.69 -4.26 38.02
CA LEU A 77 -2.82 -4.11 37.11
C LEU A 77 -3.89 -5.16 37.42
N PRO A 78 -5.17 -4.78 37.45
CA PRO A 78 -6.24 -5.74 37.68
C PRO A 78 -6.37 -6.75 36.53
N ARG A 79 -6.05 -6.33 35.30
CA ARG A 79 -6.21 -7.11 34.08
C ARG A 79 -5.10 -6.77 33.07
N LEU A 80 -4.24 -7.73 32.75
CA LEU A 80 -3.18 -7.56 31.76
C LEU A 80 -3.73 -7.41 30.33
N ASP A 81 -4.76 -8.16 29.98
CA ASP A 81 -5.40 -8.10 28.66
C ASP A 81 -5.96 -6.72 28.31
N LEU A 82 -6.50 -5.97 29.29
CA LEU A 82 -6.95 -4.59 29.06
C LEU A 82 -5.80 -3.64 28.69
N LEU A 83 -4.60 -3.84 29.23
CA LEU A 83 -3.42 -3.09 28.80
C LEU A 83 -3.06 -3.40 27.35
N LEU A 84 -3.30 -4.63 26.89
CA LEU A 84 -2.96 -5.05 25.53
C LEU A 84 -3.87 -4.45 24.46
N LEU A 85 -5.08 -3.99 24.84
CA LEU A 85 -6.03 -3.31 23.95
C LEU A 85 -5.68 -1.84 23.70
N ASP A 86 -4.89 -1.23 24.59
CA ASP A 86 -4.45 0.16 24.47
C ASP A 86 -3.48 0.32 23.27
N GLU A 87 -3.96 0.92 22.16
CA GLU A 87 -3.15 1.19 20.96
C GLU A 87 -1.86 1.95 21.31
N ALA A 88 -1.93 2.94 22.21
CA ALA A 88 -0.78 3.76 22.55
C ALA A 88 0.30 2.96 23.31
N ALA A 89 -0.10 1.96 24.09
CA ALA A 89 0.83 1.09 24.80
C ALA A 89 1.32 -0.09 23.92
N ASN A 90 0.43 -0.68 23.13
CA ASN A 90 0.61 -2.02 22.57
C ASN A 90 0.32 -2.17 21.07
N ALA A 91 0.33 -1.08 20.30
CA ALA A 91 0.22 -1.16 18.84
C ALA A 91 1.24 -2.12 18.23
N ILE A 92 0.82 -2.84 17.18
CA ILE A 92 1.64 -3.74 16.37
C ILE A 92 2.74 -3.02 15.59
N LEU A 93 2.52 -1.76 15.23
CA LEU A 93 3.49 -0.92 14.56
C LEU A 93 4.57 -0.49 15.56
N ASP A 94 5.82 -0.77 15.24
CA ASP A 94 6.97 -0.17 15.90
C ASP A 94 7.08 1.29 15.50
N ALA A 95 6.55 2.19 16.33
CA ALA A 95 6.58 3.62 16.08
C ALA A 95 8.00 4.19 16.01
N GLN A 96 8.98 3.60 16.72
CA GLN A 96 10.37 4.06 16.66
C GLN A 96 11.03 3.63 15.34
N ALA A 97 10.86 2.38 14.94
CA ALA A 97 11.36 1.90 13.65
C ALA A 97 10.67 2.62 12.49
N ALA A 98 9.35 2.85 12.60
CA ALA A 98 8.58 3.58 11.61
C ALA A 98 8.96 5.06 11.56
N ALA A 99 9.24 5.72 12.69
CA ALA A 99 9.65 7.14 12.75
C ALA A 99 11.12 7.37 12.41
N ARG A 100 11.91 6.32 12.16
CA ARG A 100 13.33 6.46 11.80
C ARG A 100 13.45 7.29 10.54
N GLU A 101 14.08 8.46 10.67
CA GLU A 101 14.33 9.33 9.54
C GLU A 101 15.37 8.71 8.61
N ASP A 102 15.01 8.62 7.33
CA ASP A 102 15.97 8.28 6.29
C ASP A 102 16.92 9.47 6.00
N PRO A 103 18.17 9.21 5.57
CA PRO A 103 19.11 10.27 5.19
C PRO A 103 18.47 11.20 4.16
N ARG A 104 18.59 12.53 4.31
CA ARG A 104 17.92 13.53 3.45
C ARG A 104 18.84 14.11 2.36
N ASP A 105 20.13 13.81 2.41
CA ASP A 105 21.14 14.21 1.43
C ASP A 105 21.15 13.34 0.15
N ARG A 106 20.32 12.28 0.12
CA ARG A 106 20.20 11.36 -1.02
C ARG A 106 19.38 11.95 -2.16
N ALA A 107 19.64 11.44 -3.36
CA ALA A 107 18.90 11.78 -4.57
C ALA A 107 17.41 11.41 -4.46
N LEU A 108 16.51 12.16 -5.09
CA LEU A 108 15.08 11.80 -5.12
C LEU A 108 14.84 10.39 -5.70
N SER A 109 15.70 9.93 -6.62
CA SER A 109 15.61 8.59 -7.20
C SER A 109 15.89 7.47 -6.21
N ASP A 110 16.50 7.75 -5.05
CA ASP A 110 16.83 6.77 -4.02
C ASP A 110 15.65 6.39 -3.11
N TYR A 111 14.50 7.05 -3.24
CA TYR A 111 13.32 6.80 -2.42
C TYR A 111 12.16 6.21 -3.22
N PHE A 112 11.39 5.33 -2.60
CA PHE A 112 10.00 5.14 -2.96
C PHE A 112 9.17 6.36 -2.52
N ILE A 113 8.17 6.72 -3.31
CA ILE A 113 7.34 7.92 -3.08
C ILE A 113 5.87 7.56 -3.24
N SER A 114 5.06 7.91 -2.24
CA SER A 114 3.62 7.69 -2.22
C SER A 114 2.96 8.50 -3.34
N ALA A 115 2.33 7.82 -4.30
CA ALA A 115 1.89 8.42 -5.55
C ALA A 115 0.42 8.12 -5.86
N SER A 116 -0.28 9.13 -6.36
CA SER A 116 -1.65 9.03 -6.85
C SER A 116 -1.72 9.19 -8.37
N HIS A 117 -2.73 8.55 -8.98
CA HIS A 117 -3.08 8.65 -10.39
C HIS A 117 -4.43 9.35 -10.52
N ASN A 118 -4.50 10.32 -11.45
CA ASN A 118 -5.65 11.20 -11.66
C ASN A 118 -6.26 11.67 -10.34
N THR A 119 -5.41 12.24 -9.48
CA THR A 119 -5.70 12.52 -8.06
C THR A 119 -6.95 13.35 -7.84
N TYR A 120 -7.30 14.19 -8.82
CA TYR A 120 -8.48 15.02 -8.82
C TYR A 120 -9.81 14.24 -8.92
N LEU A 121 -9.82 12.97 -9.35
CA LEU A 121 -11.06 12.23 -9.60
C LEU A 121 -11.70 11.71 -8.31
N SER A 122 -13.01 11.97 -8.16
CA SER A 122 -13.82 11.47 -7.04
C SER A 122 -14.45 10.08 -7.31
N GLY A 123 -14.20 9.46 -8.46
CA GLY A 123 -14.77 8.16 -8.80
C GLY A 123 -14.17 7.55 -10.07
N ASN A 124 -15.05 7.03 -10.94
CA ASN A 124 -14.67 6.37 -12.19
C ASN A 124 -13.99 7.34 -13.20
N GLN A 125 -13.25 6.78 -14.16
CA GLN A 125 -12.45 7.56 -15.11
C GLN A 125 -13.26 8.28 -16.19
N LEU A 126 -14.55 7.97 -16.40
CA LEU A 126 -15.30 8.43 -17.58
C LEU A 126 -16.34 9.52 -17.28
N THR A 127 -17.03 9.42 -16.15
CA THR A 127 -18.24 10.21 -15.87
C THR A 127 -18.27 10.82 -14.46
N SER A 128 -17.28 10.53 -13.62
CA SER A 128 -17.20 11.11 -12.27
C SER A 128 -16.82 12.60 -12.31
N SER A 129 -16.55 13.21 -11.16
CA SER A 129 -16.18 14.63 -11.10
C SER A 129 -14.72 14.78 -10.67
N ALA A 130 -14.06 15.80 -11.20
CA ALA A 130 -12.86 16.35 -10.59
C ALA A 130 -13.26 17.13 -9.32
N SER A 131 -12.45 17.04 -8.26
CA SER A 131 -12.73 17.67 -6.97
C SER A 131 -11.44 18.04 -6.23
N VAL A 132 -11.45 19.20 -5.58
CA VAL A 132 -10.42 19.61 -4.61
C VAL A 132 -10.40 18.68 -3.39
N GLU A 133 -11.55 18.14 -2.99
CA GLU A 133 -11.63 17.24 -1.84
C GLU A 133 -10.93 15.90 -2.12
N ALA A 134 -11.03 15.37 -3.35
CA ALA A 134 -10.33 14.14 -3.72
C ALA A 134 -8.79 14.34 -3.61
N LEU A 135 -8.33 15.52 -4.04
CA LEU A 135 -6.94 15.93 -3.91
C LEU A 135 -6.51 16.05 -2.43
N SER A 136 -7.29 16.77 -1.63
CA SER A 136 -6.99 17.04 -0.21
C SER A 136 -7.06 15.75 0.63
N HIS A 137 -7.99 14.85 0.31
CA HIS A 137 -8.05 13.51 0.89
C HIS A 137 -6.76 12.71 0.59
N ALA A 138 -6.32 12.63 -0.67
CA ALA A 138 -5.08 11.93 -1.02
C ALA A 138 -3.85 12.50 -0.27
N LEU A 139 -3.75 13.84 -0.14
CA LEU A 139 -2.66 14.50 0.57
C LEU A 139 -2.68 14.21 2.09
N ARG A 140 -3.86 14.17 2.71
CA ARG A 140 -4.05 13.73 4.12
C ARG A 140 -3.66 12.26 4.32
N MET A 141 -3.85 11.43 3.31
CA MET A 141 -3.39 10.03 3.31
C MET A 141 -1.89 9.86 2.99
N GLY A 142 -1.10 10.95 3.05
CA GLY A 142 0.36 10.91 2.92
C GLY A 142 0.87 10.84 1.48
N VAL A 143 0.05 11.10 0.46
CA VAL A 143 0.51 11.17 -0.93
C VAL A 143 1.47 12.34 -1.13
N ARG A 144 2.56 12.11 -1.87
CA ARG A 144 3.58 13.11 -2.21
C ARG A 144 3.86 13.23 -3.70
N VAL A 145 3.20 12.43 -4.54
CA VAL A 145 3.10 12.67 -5.98
C VAL A 145 1.64 12.70 -6.39
N ILE A 146 1.18 13.86 -6.86
CA ILE A 146 -0.18 14.04 -7.37
C ILE A 146 -0.16 14.24 -8.88
N GLU A 147 -1.30 14.00 -9.52
CA GLU A 147 -1.50 14.24 -10.95
C GLU A 147 -2.64 15.23 -11.17
N LEU A 148 -2.40 16.24 -11.99
CA LEU A 148 -3.39 17.20 -12.46
C LEU A 148 -3.39 17.18 -13.99
N ASP A 149 -4.43 16.62 -14.60
CA ASP A 149 -4.62 16.67 -16.05
C ASP A 149 -5.25 17.99 -16.42
N VAL A 150 -4.47 18.86 -17.05
CA VAL A 150 -4.87 20.24 -17.30
C VAL A 150 -5.28 20.41 -18.76
N SER A 151 -6.47 20.98 -18.96
CA SER A 151 -7.06 21.26 -20.27
C SER A 151 -7.50 22.72 -20.37
N ASP A 152 -7.68 23.20 -21.59
CA ASP A 152 -8.20 24.55 -21.84
C ASP A 152 -9.67 24.63 -21.38
N GLY A 153 -9.96 25.58 -20.50
CA GLY A 153 -11.31 25.96 -20.09
C GLY A 153 -11.81 27.20 -20.83
N ALA A 154 -12.91 27.76 -20.32
CA ALA A 154 -13.49 28.97 -20.91
C ALA A 154 -12.51 30.15 -20.85
N LYS A 155 -12.38 30.87 -21.98
CA LYS A 155 -11.52 32.08 -22.10
C LYS A 155 -10.06 31.85 -21.69
N GLY A 156 -9.50 30.67 -21.98
CA GLY A 156 -8.10 30.36 -21.69
C GLY A 156 -7.80 30.06 -20.22
N SER A 157 -8.82 29.99 -19.35
CA SER A 157 -8.64 29.57 -17.96
C SER A 157 -8.33 28.06 -17.88
N PRO A 158 -7.22 27.62 -17.25
CA PRO A 158 -6.89 26.21 -17.13
C PRO A 158 -7.86 25.49 -16.17
N ILE A 159 -8.34 24.34 -16.60
CA ILE A 159 -9.21 23.45 -15.82
C ILE A 159 -8.55 22.07 -15.65
N VAL A 160 -8.89 21.39 -14.57
CA VAL A 160 -8.45 20.01 -14.29
C VAL A 160 -9.61 19.05 -14.56
N LYS A 161 -9.38 18.08 -15.45
CA LYS A 161 -10.31 16.99 -15.77
C LYS A 161 -9.62 15.86 -16.54
N HIS A 162 -10.27 14.70 -16.60
CA HIS A 162 -9.79 13.63 -17.47
C HIS A 162 -10.14 13.94 -18.93
N GLY A 163 -9.12 14.24 -19.71
CA GLY A 163 -9.25 14.66 -21.11
C GLY A 163 -9.98 13.62 -21.97
N GLY A 164 -10.81 14.08 -22.92
CA GLY A 164 -11.56 13.18 -23.81
C GLY A 164 -12.72 12.43 -23.14
N THR A 165 -13.06 12.74 -21.89
CA THR A 165 -14.17 12.11 -21.16
C THR A 165 -15.24 13.10 -20.70
N MET A 166 -16.32 12.57 -20.12
CA MET A 166 -17.44 13.33 -19.55
C MET A 166 -17.20 13.74 -18.10
N THR A 167 -15.98 13.57 -17.55
CA THR A 167 -15.72 13.99 -16.18
C THR A 167 -15.92 15.50 -16.02
N ARG A 168 -16.63 15.90 -14.96
CA ARG A 168 -16.85 17.31 -14.65
C ARG A 168 -15.55 17.97 -14.19
N PRO A 169 -15.20 19.16 -14.68
CA PRO A 169 -13.94 19.81 -14.36
C PRO A 169 -13.99 20.59 -13.03
N VAL A 170 -12.80 20.90 -12.51
CA VAL A 170 -12.55 21.88 -11.46
C VAL A 170 -11.50 22.91 -11.95
N LEU A 171 -11.43 24.10 -11.38
CA LEU A 171 -10.42 25.08 -11.76
C LEU A 171 -9.02 24.64 -11.31
N PHE A 172 -8.03 24.86 -12.18
CA PHE A 172 -6.63 24.57 -11.84
C PHE A 172 -6.14 25.37 -10.63
N SER A 173 -6.52 26.66 -10.56
CA SER A 173 -6.19 27.55 -9.43
C SER A 173 -6.66 26.99 -8.09
N ASP A 174 -7.85 26.39 -8.06
CA ASP A 174 -8.45 25.87 -6.83
C ASP A 174 -7.69 24.63 -6.36
N CYS A 175 -7.26 23.78 -7.30
CA CYS A 175 -6.38 22.65 -6.99
C CYS A 175 -5.02 23.12 -6.45
N VAL A 176 -4.42 24.17 -7.03
CA VAL A 176 -3.13 24.70 -6.56
C VAL A 176 -3.27 25.34 -5.18
N ALA A 177 -4.36 26.08 -4.94
CA ALA A 177 -4.64 26.71 -3.65
C ALA A 177 -4.74 25.67 -2.52
N ALA A 178 -5.39 24.54 -2.77
CA ALA A 178 -5.51 23.46 -1.79
C ALA A 178 -4.15 22.87 -1.36
N LEU A 179 -3.10 22.97 -2.18
CA LEU A 179 -1.77 22.47 -1.81
C LEU A 179 -1.15 23.26 -0.63
N LEU A 180 -1.58 24.51 -0.41
CA LEU A 180 -1.08 25.36 0.68
C LEU A 180 -1.46 24.83 2.07
N GLU A 181 -2.47 23.97 2.17
CA GLU A 181 -2.85 23.33 3.43
C GLU A 181 -1.98 22.11 3.77
N HIS A 182 -1.14 21.66 2.82
CA HIS A 182 -0.46 20.36 2.91
C HIS A 182 1.06 20.43 2.75
N VAL A 183 1.62 21.58 2.37
CA VAL A 183 3.07 21.74 2.12
C VAL A 183 3.62 22.88 2.97
N HIS A 184 4.37 22.57 4.02
CA HIS A 184 5.03 23.55 4.90
C HIS A 184 6.54 23.33 4.90
N GLU A 185 7.31 24.23 5.52
CA GLU A 185 8.78 24.18 5.52
C GLU A 185 9.36 22.82 6.00
N GLU A 186 8.71 22.20 6.99
CA GLU A 186 9.13 20.91 7.57
C GLU A 186 8.58 19.68 6.82
N THR A 187 7.69 19.88 5.84
CA THR A 187 7.04 18.76 5.13
C THR A 187 7.97 18.15 4.09
N ALA A 188 7.78 16.85 3.83
CA ALA A 188 8.46 16.20 2.71
C ALA A 188 8.06 16.86 1.36
N PRO A 189 8.94 16.85 0.35
CA PRO A 189 8.67 17.48 -0.94
C PRO A 189 7.40 16.92 -1.60
N LEU A 190 6.63 17.78 -2.27
CA LEU A 190 5.45 17.41 -3.05
C LEU A 190 5.74 17.53 -4.55
N ILE A 191 5.50 16.48 -5.32
CA ILE A 191 5.63 16.50 -6.79
C ILE A 191 4.24 16.62 -7.42
N VAL A 192 4.05 17.66 -8.24
CA VAL A 192 2.86 17.83 -9.07
C VAL A 192 3.18 17.38 -10.50
N THR A 193 2.62 16.24 -10.90
CA THR A 193 2.67 15.79 -12.29
C THR A 193 1.59 16.51 -13.09
N LEU A 194 1.98 17.29 -14.10
CA LEU A 194 1.05 17.96 -15.01
C LEU A 194 0.79 17.08 -16.24
N GLY A 195 -0.46 16.66 -16.43
CA GLY A 195 -0.96 16.10 -17.68
C GLY A 195 -1.31 17.22 -18.65
N ASN A 196 -0.30 17.96 -19.11
CA ASN A 196 -0.51 19.21 -19.85
C ASN A 196 -1.05 18.97 -21.28
N GLY A 197 -2.33 19.31 -21.47
CA GLY A 197 -3.05 19.32 -22.74
C GLY A 197 -3.42 20.74 -23.22
N CYS A 198 -2.89 21.78 -22.61
CA CYS A 198 -3.28 23.17 -22.83
C CYS A 198 -2.60 23.85 -24.02
N GLY A 199 -3.29 24.82 -24.62
CA GLY A 199 -2.70 25.78 -25.56
C GLY A 199 -1.80 26.82 -24.86
N PRO A 200 -1.03 27.62 -25.64
CA PRO A 200 -0.03 28.55 -25.07
C PRO A 200 -0.58 29.58 -24.08
N GLU A 201 -1.80 30.08 -24.28
CA GLU A 201 -2.41 31.06 -23.39
C GLU A 201 -2.70 30.47 -21.99
N ALA A 202 -3.37 29.31 -21.96
CA ALA A 202 -3.66 28.60 -20.71
C ALA A 202 -2.37 28.12 -20.02
N GLN A 203 -1.34 27.71 -20.76
CA GLN A 203 -0.04 27.36 -20.16
C GLN A 203 0.63 28.54 -19.44
N ARG A 204 0.52 29.76 -19.98
CA ARG A 204 1.00 30.95 -19.26
C ARG A 204 0.20 31.21 -17.99
N GLU A 205 -1.11 30.96 -18.03
CA GLU A 205 -1.96 31.06 -16.83
C GLU A 205 -1.63 29.99 -15.79
N ILE A 206 -1.32 28.74 -16.21
CA ILE A 206 -0.80 27.70 -15.31
C ILE A 206 0.46 28.20 -14.60
N ALA A 207 1.41 28.75 -15.35
CA ALA A 207 2.66 29.27 -14.79
C ALA A 207 2.42 30.45 -13.83
N ARG A 208 1.50 31.37 -14.17
CA ARG A 208 1.09 32.48 -13.29
C ARG A 208 0.44 31.98 -12.01
N SER A 209 -0.52 31.05 -12.11
CA SER A 209 -1.21 30.46 -10.97
C SER A 209 -0.24 29.75 -10.03
N LEU A 210 0.67 28.91 -10.56
CA LEU A 210 1.69 28.24 -9.74
C LEU A 210 2.57 29.25 -9.00
N ARG A 211 3.13 30.25 -9.70
CA ARG A 211 3.99 31.27 -9.06
C ARG A 211 3.22 32.13 -8.06
N GLY A 212 2.03 32.59 -8.42
CA GLY A 212 1.25 33.53 -7.62
C GLY A 212 0.64 32.90 -6.37
N ILE A 213 0.18 31.65 -6.46
CA ILE A 213 -0.47 30.96 -5.34
C ILE A 213 0.56 30.30 -4.42
N LEU A 214 1.51 29.55 -4.97
CA LEU A 214 2.47 28.81 -4.15
C LEU A 214 3.60 29.69 -3.64
N GLY A 215 3.91 30.80 -4.33
CA GLY A 215 4.97 31.73 -3.94
C GLY A 215 6.29 31.01 -3.68
N GLU A 216 6.83 31.19 -2.49
CA GLU A 216 8.08 30.54 -2.07
C GLU A 216 7.95 29.01 -1.97
N ARG A 217 6.76 28.45 -1.72
CA ARG A 217 6.60 26.99 -1.65
C ARG A 217 6.83 26.31 -3.00
N LEU A 218 6.81 27.03 -4.12
CA LEU A 218 7.17 26.48 -5.43
C LEU A 218 8.69 26.40 -5.59
N PHE A 219 9.21 25.21 -5.88
CA PHE A 219 10.60 25.07 -6.29
C PHE A 219 10.77 25.47 -7.75
N VAL A 220 11.56 26.51 -7.99
CA VAL A 220 11.94 26.96 -9.33
C VAL A 220 13.39 26.55 -9.58
N PRO A 221 13.66 25.67 -10.55
CA PRO A 221 15.02 25.20 -10.81
C PRO A 221 15.91 26.36 -11.30
N PRO A 222 17.15 26.47 -10.80
CA PRO A 222 18.09 27.47 -11.31
C PRO A 222 18.54 27.10 -12.74
N PRO A 223 18.94 28.09 -13.59
CA PRO A 223 19.32 27.85 -14.99
C PRO A 223 20.44 26.83 -15.20
N ASP A 224 21.37 26.73 -14.25
CA ASP A 224 22.50 25.78 -14.26
C ASP A 224 22.45 24.86 -13.02
N GLY A 225 21.24 24.43 -12.65
CA GLY A 225 21.03 23.54 -11.50
C GLY A 225 21.64 22.16 -11.66
N PRO A 226 21.83 21.43 -10.53
CA PRO A 226 22.32 20.07 -10.59
C PRO A 226 21.31 19.17 -11.32
N SER A 227 21.81 18.24 -12.13
CA SER A 227 20.98 17.23 -12.80
C SER A 227 20.32 16.25 -11.82
N GLU A 228 20.72 16.28 -10.55
CA GLU A 228 20.20 15.47 -9.45
C GLU A 228 19.73 16.41 -8.33
N LEU A 229 18.52 16.18 -7.83
CA LEU A 229 17.97 16.89 -6.67
C LEU A 229 18.03 15.95 -5.47
N THR A 230 18.38 16.49 -4.31
CA THR A 230 18.33 15.76 -3.04
C THR A 230 17.04 16.07 -2.29
N PHE A 231 16.61 15.17 -1.40
CA PHE A 231 15.42 15.38 -0.59
C PHE A 231 15.51 16.69 0.22
N GLU A 232 16.66 16.93 0.87
CA GLU A 232 16.91 18.12 1.69
C GLU A 232 16.83 19.41 0.88
N ALA A 233 17.39 19.44 -0.33
CA ALA A 233 17.42 20.64 -1.17
C ALA A 233 16.02 21.13 -1.59
N VAL A 234 15.01 20.25 -1.57
CA VAL A 234 13.64 20.56 -1.98
C VAL A 234 12.61 20.28 -0.89
N ALA A 235 13.04 20.08 0.37
CA ALA A 235 12.15 19.91 1.51
C ALA A 235 11.21 21.13 1.64
N GLY A 236 9.95 20.87 1.98
CA GLY A 236 8.90 21.86 2.10
C GLY A 236 8.54 22.59 0.80
N ARG A 237 8.97 22.09 -0.36
CA ARG A 237 8.67 22.67 -1.67
C ARG A 237 7.77 21.78 -2.53
N VAL A 238 7.11 22.44 -3.48
CA VAL A 238 6.34 21.85 -4.57
C VAL A 238 7.19 21.83 -5.84
N LEU A 239 7.41 20.65 -6.40
CA LEU A 239 8.13 20.44 -7.65
C LEU A 239 7.16 20.21 -8.79
N VAL A 240 7.45 20.75 -9.97
CA VAL A 240 6.63 20.53 -11.17
C VAL A 240 7.28 19.46 -12.04
N ARG A 241 6.53 18.40 -12.31
CA ARG A 241 6.90 17.32 -13.23
C ARG A 241 6.03 17.39 -14.48
N ASP A 242 6.62 17.72 -15.62
CA ASP A 242 5.90 17.81 -16.90
C ASP A 242 6.84 17.41 -18.06
N LYS A 243 6.31 17.31 -19.27
CA LYS A 243 7.04 17.04 -20.50
C LYS A 243 7.59 18.36 -21.07
N PRO A 244 8.92 18.60 -21.01
CA PRO A 244 9.51 19.88 -21.42
C PRO A 244 9.17 20.29 -22.85
N SER A 245 9.09 19.32 -23.78
CA SER A 245 8.82 19.56 -25.19
C SER A 245 7.40 20.09 -25.50
N ARG A 246 6.52 20.19 -24.50
CA ARG A 246 5.15 20.71 -24.65
C ARG A 246 4.94 22.05 -23.95
N CYS A 247 5.95 22.54 -23.22
CA CYS A 247 5.85 23.72 -22.38
C CYS A 247 6.23 24.98 -23.15
N VAL A 248 5.45 26.05 -23.00
CA VAL A 248 5.89 27.42 -23.29
C VAL A 248 7.02 27.83 -22.34
N PRO A 249 7.88 28.80 -22.70
CA PRO A 249 9.03 29.19 -21.88
C PRO A 249 8.71 29.49 -20.41
N GLU A 250 7.58 30.14 -20.14
CA GLU A 250 7.14 30.53 -18.80
C GLU A 250 6.83 29.31 -17.91
N LEU A 251 6.20 28.28 -18.48
CA LEU A 251 5.92 27.02 -17.79
C LEU A 251 7.17 26.14 -17.72
N LEU A 252 7.96 26.09 -18.79
CA LEU A 252 9.20 25.32 -18.86
C LEU A 252 10.20 25.75 -17.76
N ALA A 253 10.23 27.05 -17.44
CA ALA A 253 11.03 27.59 -16.35
C ALA A 253 10.63 27.08 -14.95
N LEU A 254 9.41 26.53 -14.80
CA LEU A 254 8.93 25.93 -13.56
C LEU A 254 9.13 24.41 -13.51
N VAL A 255 9.32 23.75 -14.66
CA VAL A 255 9.48 22.29 -14.72
C VAL A 255 10.80 21.89 -14.06
N SER A 256 10.71 21.36 -12.85
CA SER A 256 11.81 20.88 -12.03
C SER A 256 12.21 19.45 -12.38
N ILE A 257 11.26 18.61 -12.80
CA ILE A 257 11.50 17.20 -13.16
C ILE A 257 11.02 16.96 -14.60
N ALA A 258 11.92 16.50 -15.47
CA ALA A 258 11.60 16.29 -16.89
C ALA A 258 10.98 14.91 -17.12
N ASN A 259 9.73 14.87 -17.60
CA ASN A 259 8.99 13.63 -17.80
C ASN A 259 8.91 13.19 -19.27
N VAL A 260 8.99 11.87 -19.50
CA VAL A 260 8.72 11.24 -20.79
C VAL A 260 7.85 9.98 -20.64
N ARG A 261 6.95 9.75 -21.59
CA ARG A 261 6.13 8.52 -21.63
C ARG A 261 6.84 7.42 -22.43
N ILE A 262 7.01 6.24 -21.83
CA ILE A 262 7.53 5.03 -22.46
C ILE A 262 6.39 4.26 -23.15
N ALA A 263 5.90 4.74 -24.29
CA ALA A 263 4.74 4.11 -24.93
C ALA A 263 5.13 2.97 -25.88
N GLY A 264 4.32 1.91 -25.91
CA GLY A 264 4.35 0.90 -26.96
C GLY A 264 3.57 1.26 -28.23
N THR A 265 4.02 0.77 -29.39
CA THR A 265 3.24 0.82 -30.63
C THR A 265 2.17 -0.27 -30.57
N GLN A 266 0.90 0.10 -30.42
CA GLN A 266 -0.19 -0.87 -30.57
C GLN A 266 -0.29 -1.32 -32.04
N LYS A 267 0.27 -2.49 -32.36
CA LYS A 267 -0.20 -3.34 -33.45
C LYS A 267 -0.13 -4.80 -33.03
N GLY A 268 -1.27 -5.34 -32.62
CA GLY A 268 -1.50 -6.78 -32.50
C GLY A 268 -1.08 -7.44 -31.18
N GLY A 269 -2.03 -7.60 -30.26
CA GLY A 269 -2.17 -8.77 -29.38
C GLY A 269 -1.11 -9.09 -28.32
N SER A 270 0.05 -8.45 -28.29
CA SER A 270 1.06 -8.63 -27.24
C SER A 270 1.57 -7.27 -26.80
N SER A 271 1.31 -6.91 -25.54
CA SER A 271 1.99 -5.78 -24.87
C SER A 271 3.47 -6.13 -24.83
N ARG A 272 4.25 -5.66 -25.80
CA ARG A 272 5.70 -5.53 -25.69
C ARG A 272 5.99 -4.06 -25.85
N VAL A 273 6.72 -3.48 -24.91
CA VAL A 273 7.31 -2.16 -25.08
C VAL A 273 8.33 -2.29 -26.22
N PRO A 274 8.13 -1.66 -27.40
CA PRO A 274 9.10 -1.67 -28.47
C PRO A 274 10.39 -1.00 -27.99
N GLU A 275 11.53 -1.42 -28.53
CA GLU A 275 12.83 -0.78 -28.26
C GLU A 275 12.79 0.74 -28.46
N ASP A 276 11.93 1.23 -29.36
CA ASP A 276 11.71 2.66 -29.61
C ASP A 276 11.24 3.43 -28.37
N GLY A 277 10.36 2.85 -27.54
CA GLY A 277 9.89 3.49 -26.31
C GLY A 277 11.02 3.71 -25.31
N TRP A 278 11.85 2.67 -25.12
CA TRP A 278 13.04 2.72 -24.28
C TRP A 278 14.12 3.64 -24.84
N ARG A 279 14.33 3.63 -26.16
CA ARG A 279 15.27 4.54 -26.83
C ARG A 279 14.87 5.99 -26.62
N LYS A 280 13.58 6.31 -26.76
CA LYS A 280 13.05 7.66 -26.53
C LYS A 280 13.25 8.10 -25.09
N ALA A 281 13.05 7.20 -24.12
CA ALA A 281 13.30 7.50 -22.72
C ALA A 281 14.76 7.84 -22.45
N ARG A 282 15.71 7.04 -22.95
CA ARG A 282 17.15 7.30 -22.83
C ARG A 282 17.57 8.64 -23.44
N LEU A 283 17.05 8.97 -24.63
CA LEU A 283 17.31 10.26 -25.28
C LEU A 283 16.75 11.44 -24.47
N ALA A 284 15.54 11.29 -23.94
CA ALA A 284 14.93 12.30 -23.09
C ALA A 284 15.67 12.47 -21.76
N ALA A 285 16.16 11.38 -21.16
CA ALA A 285 16.95 11.41 -19.95
C ALA A 285 18.28 12.15 -20.15
N ALA A 286 18.99 11.86 -21.25
CA ALA A 286 20.21 12.59 -21.62
C ALA A 286 19.95 14.09 -21.83
N ALA A 287 18.84 14.45 -22.49
CA ALA A 287 18.45 15.84 -22.69
C ALA A 287 18.07 16.54 -21.36
N ALA A 288 17.42 15.83 -20.43
CA ALA A 288 17.09 16.34 -19.10
C ALA A 288 18.36 16.62 -18.29
N ALA A 289 19.29 15.67 -18.25
CA ALA A 289 20.57 15.83 -17.57
C ALA A 289 21.37 17.01 -18.13
N ALA A 290 21.44 17.14 -19.46
CA ALA A 290 22.09 18.28 -20.12
C ALA A 290 21.43 19.64 -19.80
N ALA A 291 20.15 19.63 -19.41
CA ALA A 291 19.40 20.81 -19.00
C ALA A 291 19.36 21.01 -17.48
N GLY A 292 20.18 20.29 -16.70
CA GLY A 292 20.22 20.43 -15.24
C GLY A 292 18.92 20.01 -14.56
N ARG A 293 18.23 18.99 -15.09
CA ARG A 293 16.96 18.48 -14.54
C ARG A 293 17.02 16.97 -14.30
N PRO A 294 16.48 16.48 -13.17
CA PRO A 294 16.28 15.06 -12.96
C PRO A 294 15.41 14.43 -14.06
N PRO A 295 15.86 13.33 -14.68
CA PRO A 295 15.08 12.60 -15.65
C PRO A 295 13.97 11.77 -14.96
N SER A 296 12.81 11.72 -15.59
CA SER A 296 11.71 10.87 -15.17
C SER A 296 10.98 10.25 -16.36
N SER A 297 10.53 9.01 -16.17
CA SER A 297 9.72 8.27 -17.12
C SER A 297 8.38 7.86 -16.53
N SER A 298 7.34 7.76 -17.36
CA SER A 298 6.06 7.15 -17.04
C SER A 298 5.78 5.92 -17.93
N ILE A 299 5.27 4.85 -17.34
CA ILE A 299 4.89 3.59 -18.00
C ILE A 299 3.57 3.07 -17.40
N ASP A 300 2.72 2.40 -18.16
CA ASP A 300 1.56 1.74 -17.55
C ASP A 300 1.92 0.36 -16.98
N GLU A 301 1.05 -0.18 -16.14
CA GLU A 301 1.28 -1.48 -15.48
C GLU A 301 1.49 -2.65 -16.46
N GLU A 302 0.81 -2.67 -17.61
CA GLU A 302 0.86 -3.78 -18.56
C GLU A 302 2.19 -3.76 -19.32
N GLU A 303 2.67 -2.56 -19.62
CA GLU A 303 3.99 -2.32 -20.20
C GLU A 303 5.12 -2.60 -19.19
N LEU A 304 4.95 -2.25 -17.91
CA LEU A 304 5.91 -2.60 -16.86
C LEU A 304 6.04 -4.11 -16.73
N LEU A 305 4.93 -4.84 -16.62
CA LEU A 305 4.93 -6.29 -16.48
C LEU A 305 5.58 -6.96 -17.69
N ALA A 306 5.31 -6.47 -18.90
CA ALA A 306 5.96 -6.94 -20.11
C ALA A 306 7.48 -6.68 -20.10
N ALA A 307 7.90 -5.49 -19.66
CA ALA A 307 9.32 -5.14 -19.54
C ALA A 307 10.03 -5.99 -18.48
N ALA A 308 9.41 -6.23 -17.33
CA ALA A 308 9.94 -7.06 -16.26
C ALA A 308 10.07 -8.53 -16.69
N ALA A 309 9.11 -9.05 -17.47
CA ALA A 309 9.11 -10.42 -17.98
C ALA A 309 10.13 -10.68 -19.11
N ALA A 310 10.71 -9.63 -19.70
CA ALA A 310 11.74 -9.77 -20.72
C ALA A 310 13.04 -10.35 -20.11
N ALA A 311 13.89 -10.95 -20.95
CA ALA A 311 15.20 -11.44 -20.51
C ALA A 311 16.02 -10.29 -19.89
N ASN A 312 16.49 -10.46 -18.66
CA ASN A 312 17.16 -9.44 -17.85
C ASN A 312 16.34 -8.15 -17.60
N GLY A 313 15.02 -8.20 -17.81
CA GLY A 313 14.12 -7.05 -17.74
C GLY A 313 14.12 -6.35 -16.38
N VAL A 314 13.97 -7.12 -15.29
CA VAL A 314 14.04 -6.60 -13.92
C VAL A 314 15.39 -5.94 -13.63
N ALA A 315 16.50 -6.53 -14.08
CA ALA A 315 17.84 -5.96 -13.87
C ALA A 315 18.01 -4.64 -14.64
N ALA A 316 17.51 -4.56 -15.88
CA ALA A 316 17.53 -3.34 -16.68
C ALA A 316 16.67 -2.23 -16.05
N LEU A 317 15.49 -2.58 -15.53
CA LEU A 317 14.62 -1.64 -14.82
C LEU A 317 15.28 -1.13 -13.53
N ARG A 318 15.94 -2.00 -12.76
CA ARG A 318 16.69 -1.59 -11.55
C ARG A 318 17.86 -0.67 -11.88
N ALA A 319 18.58 -0.95 -12.96
CA ALA A 319 19.68 -0.09 -13.40
C ALA A 319 19.18 1.31 -13.79
N LEU A 320 18.02 1.40 -14.45
CA LEU A 320 17.38 2.67 -14.77
C LEU A 320 16.93 3.41 -13.51
N THR A 321 16.19 2.73 -12.63
CA THR A 321 15.57 3.35 -11.44
C THR A 321 16.56 3.67 -10.33
N ALA A 322 17.81 3.22 -10.45
CA ALA A 322 18.90 3.65 -9.59
C ALA A 322 19.21 5.15 -9.74
N SER A 323 19.08 5.71 -10.96
CA SER A 323 19.44 7.10 -11.26
C SER A 323 18.30 7.93 -11.87
N GLU A 324 17.17 7.32 -12.22
CA GLU A 324 16.03 8.00 -12.84
C GLU A 324 14.73 7.70 -12.11
N LEU A 325 13.80 8.67 -12.11
CA LEU A 325 12.47 8.51 -11.52
C LEU A 325 11.51 7.78 -12.46
N LEU A 326 10.99 6.62 -12.06
CA LEU A 326 9.98 5.86 -12.80
C LEU A 326 8.62 5.92 -12.11
N ARG A 327 7.61 6.38 -12.87
CA ARG A 327 6.19 6.31 -12.50
C ARG A 327 5.50 5.19 -13.25
N VAL A 328 4.86 4.31 -12.50
CA VAL A 328 3.97 3.28 -13.02
C VAL A 328 2.55 3.67 -12.67
N TYR A 329 1.64 3.60 -13.64
CA TYR A 329 0.25 4.01 -13.44
C TYR A 329 -0.74 2.97 -14.01
N PRO A 330 -2.03 3.01 -13.60
CA PRO A 330 -3.03 2.04 -14.01
C PRO A 330 -3.28 2.06 -15.53
N SER A 331 -3.48 0.91 -16.15
CA SER A 331 -3.84 0.80 -17.57
C SER A 331 -5.16 1.52 -17.85
N GLY A 332 -5.27 2.13 -19.04
CA GLY A 332 -6.50 2.79 -19.50
C GLY A 332 -7.73 1.88 -19.57
N LYS A 333 -7.54 0.55 -19.48
CA LYS A 333 -8.63 -0.44 -19.34
C LYS A 333 -9.35 -0.34 -18.00
N ARG A 334 -8.75 0.26 -16.97
CA ARG A 334 -9.29 0.40 -15.61
C ARG A 334 -10.24 1.58 -15.50
N VAL A 335 -11.26 1.62 -16.36
CA VAL A 335 -12.25 2.71 -16.42
C VAL A 335 -13.05 2.87 -15.12
N GLY A 336 -13.18 1.80 -14.34
CA GLY A 336 -13.80 1.80 -13.01
C GLY A 336 -12.88 2.26 -11.88
N SER A 337 -11.67 2.76 -12.19
CA SER A 337 -10.66 3.22 -11.23
C SER A 337 -10.11 2.13 -10.30
N THR A 338 -10.18 0.85 -10.69
CA THR A 338 -9.48 -0.21 -9.93
C THR A 338 -7.96 -0.01 -9.99
N ASN A 339 -7.23 -0.57 -9.02
CA ASN A 339 -5.78 -0.39 -8.96
C ASN A 339 -4.94 -1.57 -9.45
N LEU A 340 -3.73 -1.24 -9.89
CA LEU A 340 -2.63 -2.18 -10.10
C LEU A 340 -2.11 -2.73 -8.76
N ASP A 341 -1.35 -3.82 -8.82
CA ASP A 341 -0.50 -4.24 -7.71
C ASP A 341 0.75 -3.33 -7.66
N PRO A 342 1.04 -2.65 -6.54
CA PRO A 342 2.22 -1.80 -6.44
C PRO A 342 3.55 -2.58 -6.32
N LEU A 343 3.51 -3.85 -5.90
CA LEU A 343 4.73 -4.61 -5.60
C LEU A 343 5.68 -4.80 -6.81
N PRO A 344 5.20 -5.16 -8.03
CA PRO A 344 6.07 -5.23 -9.21
C PRO A 344 6.84 -3.94 -9.49
N THR A 345 6.23 -2.78 -9.21
CA THR A 345 6.87 -1.47 -9.36
C THR A 345 8.03 -1.33 -8.38
N TRP A 346 7.77 -1.57 -7.09
CA TRP A 346 8.80 -1.44 -6.05
C TRP A 346 9.95 -2.44 -6.21
N ARG A 347 9.66 -3.68 -6.61
CA ARG A 347 10.67 -4.71 -6.88
C ARG A 347 11.65 -4.34 -7.98
N CYS A 348 11.19 -3.56 -8.96
CA CYS A 348 12.01 -3.04 -10.04
C CYS A 348 12.70 -1.71 -9.69
N GLY A 349 12.59 -1.25 -8.43
CA GLY A 349 13.12 0.03 -7.96
C GLY A 349 12.30 1.25 -8.39
N GLY A 350 11.15 1.05 -9.04
CA GLY A 350 10.26 2.14 -9.43
C GLY A 350 9.76 2.89 -8.20
N GLN A 351 9.91 4.20 -8.22
CA GLN A 351 9.67 5.07 -7.08
C GLN A 351 8.18 5.32 -6.86
N MET A 352 7.43 5.48 -7.95
CA MET A 352 6.04 5.94 -7.91
C MET A 352 5.12 4.85 -8.48
N ALA A 353 4.57 4.01 -7.60
CA ALA A 353 3.41 3.16 -7.93
C ALA A 353 2.15 4.02 -7.75
N ALA A 354 1.69 4.66 -8.82
CA ALA A 354 0.60 5.63 -8.76
C ALA A 354 -0.77 4.94 -8.71
N LEU A 355 -1.57 5.21 -7.68
CA LEU A 355 -2.85 4.56 -7.44
C LEU A 355 -4.04 5.54 -7.55
N ASN A 356 -5.20 5.02 -7.98
CA ASN A 356 -6.49 5.68 -7.85
C ASN A 356 -6.93 5.63 -6.38
N TYR A 357 -6.70 6.71 -5.64
CA TYR A 357 -6.95 6.78 -4.19
C TYR A 357 -8.44 6.75 -3.82
N GLN A 358 -9.30 7.22 -4.73
CA GLN A 358 -10.75 7.18 -4.60
C GLN A 358 -11.36 5.76 -4.66
N ALA A 359 -10.53 4.73 -4.92
CA ALA A 359 -10.98 3.35 -4.97
C ALA A 359 -11.10 2.71 -3.58
N HIS A 360 -10.37 3.22 -2.58
CA HIS A 360 -10.35 2.70 -1.21
C HIS A 360 -10.14 1.18 -1.15
N ASP A 361 -9.29 0.65 -2.05
CA ASP A 361 -9.12 -0.77 -2.29
C ASP A 361 -7.82 -1.31 -1.69
N ARG A 362 -7.65 -2.64 -1.78
CA ARG A 362 -6.47 -3.36 -1.27
C ARG A 362 -5.13 -2.72 -1.64
N ALA A 363 -5.00 -2.19 -2.86
CA ALA A 363 -3.74 -1.59 -3.31
C ALA A 363 -3.44 -0.28 -2.56
N VAL A 364 -4.48 0.53 -2.29
CA VAL A 364 -4.35 1.76 -1.50
C VAL A 364 -3.95 1.43 -0.06
N TRP A 365 -4.56 0.41 0.55
CA TRP A 365 -4.20 -0.03 1.91
C TRP A 365 -2.76 -0.53 2.00
N ILE A 366 -2.31 -1.35 1.04
CA ILE A 366 -0.91 -1.79 0.97
C ILE A 366 0.04 -0.61 0.81
N ASN A 367 -0.34 0.38 -0.02
CA ASN A 367 0.46 1.58 -0.21
C ASN A 367 0.55 2.39 1.10
N GLN A 368 -0.57 2.65 1.77
CA GLN A 368 -0.60 3.31 3.08
C GLN A 368 0.27 2.57 4.10
N GLY A 369 0.16 1.24 4.15
CA GLY A 369 0.99 0.40 5.02
C GLY A 369 2.48 0.58 4.74
N LYS A 370 2.92 0.50 3.48
CA LYS A 370 4.34 0.74 3.11
C LYS A 370 4.82 2.12 3.57
N PHE A 371 4.02 3.15 3.33
CA PHE A 371 4.39 4.54 3.59
C PHE A 371 4.12 5.01 5.03
N ALA A 372 3.68 4.12 5.93
CA ALA A 372 3.71 4.37 7.37
C ALA A 372 5.16 4.41 7.91
N ALA A 373 6.13 3.82 7.18
CA ALA A 373 7.55 3.98 7.45
C ALA A 373 8.04 5.43 7.22
N ASN A 374 9.23 5.74 7.74
CA ASN A 374 9.84 7.06 7.69
C ASN A 374 8.91 8.19 8.16
N GLY A 375 8.30 7.98 9.33
CA GLY A 375 7.40 8.93 10.00
C GLY A 375 6.11 9.21 9.25
N GLY A 376 5.69 8.35 8.32
CA GLY A 376 4.49 8.60 7.53
C GLY A 376 4.66 9.72 6.49
N CYS A 377 5.90 10.15 6.20
CA CYS A 377 6.12 11.37 5.40
C CYS A 377 5.83 11.21 3.90
N GLY A 378 5.56 9.98 3.45
CA GLY A 378 5.26 9.63 2.06
C GLY A 378 6.50 9.35 1.19
N TRP A 379 7.70 9.35 1.80
CA TRP A 379 8.97 9.00 1.17
C TRP A 379 9.65 7.91 1.99
N VAL A 380 10.12 6.83 1.36
CA VAL A 380 10.80 5.73 2.06
C VAL A 380 12.03 5.33 1.27
N LEU A 381 13.20 5.33 1.90
CA LEU A 381 14.45 4.96 1.23
C LEU A 381 14.37 3.55 0.64
N LYS A 382 14.82 3.39 -0.60
CA LYS A 382 14.90 2.08 -1.22
C LYS A 382 15.91 1.20 -0.47
N PRO A 383 15.69 -0.12 -0.42
CA PRO A 383 16.68 -1.06 0.08
C PRO A 383 18.02 -0.93 -0.66
N PRO A 384 19.17 -1.19 0.01
CA PRO A 384 20.50 -0.99 -0.57
C PRO A 384 20.72 -1.59 -1.97
N ARG A 385 20.12 -2.76 -2.25
CA ARG A 385 20.19 -3.45 -3.57
C ARG A 385 19.53 -2.70 -4.73
N LEU A 386 18.74 -1.67 -4.46
CA LEU A 386 18.02 -0.86 -5.45
C LEU A 386 18.60 0.57 -5.57
N LEU A 387 19.65 0.89 -4.82
CA LEU A 387 20.33 2.20 -4.85
C LEU A 387 21.40 2.24 -5.94
N CYS A 388 21.72 3.43 -6.42
CA CYS A 388 22.85 3.64 -7.33
C CYS A 388 24.18 3.29 -6.64
N GLY A 389 25.10 2.67 -7.38
CA GLY A 389 26.42 2.31 -6.85
C GLY A 389 26.41 1.26 -5.73
N ALA A 390 25.32 0.49 -5.59
CA ALA A 390 25.22 -0.57 -4.59
C ALA A 390 26.45 -1.51 -4.65
N SER A 391 27.10 -1.71 -3.49
CA SER A 391 28.24 -2.63 -3.39
C SER A 391 27.80 -4.06 -3.70
N ALA A 392 28.76 -4.94 -4.05
CA ALA A 392 28.47 -6.37 -4.24
C ALA A 392 27.79 -7.01 -3.01
N ALA A 393 28.13 -6.54 -1.80
CA ALA A 393 27.48 -6.97 -0.55
C ALA A 393 26.05 -6.40 -0.41
N ALA A 394 25.82 -5.16 -0.80
CA ALA A 394 24.49 -4.54 -0.80
C ALA A 394 23.56 -5.13 -1.87
N ALA A 395 24.12 -5.70 -2.95
CA ALA A 395 23.39 -6.38 -4.02
C ALA A 395 22.96 -7.81 -3.65
N LEU A 396 23.37 -8.34 -2.48
CA LEU A 396 22.94 -9.66 -2.02
C LEU A 396 21.42 -9.74 -1.88
N ALA A 397 20.89 -10.94 -2.10
CA ALA A 397 19.47 -11.21 -1.93
C ALA A 397 19.03 -10.86 -0.50
N PRO A 398 17.81 -10.31 -0.32
CA PRO A 398 17.28 -10.04 1.01
C PRO A 398 17.32 -11.31 1.86
N ALA A 399 17.67 -11.17 3.14
CA ALA A 399 17.60 -12.27 4.09
C ALA A 399 16.11 -12.63 4.29
N PRO A 400 15.68 -13.84 3.89
CA PRO A 400 14.29 -14.24 4.04
C PRO A 400 13.89 -14.24 5.52
N LEU A 401 12.64 -13.90 5.78
CA LEU A 401 12.07 -13.84 7.13
C LEU A 401 10.98 -14.90 7.24
N LEU A 402 11.04 -15.77 8.24
CA LEU A 402 9.89 -16.58 8.63
C LEU A 402 9.05 -15.74 9.58
N LEU A 403 7.83 -15.39 9.15
CA LEU A 403 6.86 -14.62 9.92
C LEU A 403 5.73 -15.55 10.35
N ARG A 404 5.46 -15.61 11.65
CA ARG A 404 4.31 -16.31 12.20
C ARG A 404 3.35 -15.31 12.86
N VAL A 405 2.10 -15.36 12.47
CA VAL A 405 1.04 -14.49 12.97
C VAL A 405 -0.07 -15.35 13.54
N SER A 406 -0.38 -15.17 14.81
CA SER A 406 -1.54 -15.78 15.45
C SER A 406 -2.65 -14.74 15.62
N VAL A 407 -3.82 -14.98 15.04
CA VAL A 407 -5.00 -14.15 15.24
C VAL A 407 -5.71 -14.67 16.48
N LEU A 408 -5.68 -13.91 17.58
CA LEU A 408 -6.18 -14.35 18.87
C LEU A 408 -7.67 -14.00 19.02
N SER A 409 -7.99 -12.71 19.01
CA SER A 409 -9.35 -12.19 19.24
C SER A 409 -9.58 -10.85 18.54
N GLY A 410 -10.85 -10.51 18.36
CA GLY A 410 -11.31 -9.18 17.95
C GLY A 410 -11.95 -8.49 19.13
N HIS A 411 -11.89 -7.16 19.17
CA HIS A 411 -12.47 -6.35 20.22
C HIS A 411 -13.20 -5.15 19.65
N ASP A 412 -14.43 -4.95 20.12
CA ASP A 412 -15.36 -3.89 19.71
C ASP A 412 -15.51 -3.77 18.19
N LEU A 413 -15.49 -4.90 17.47
CA LEU A 413 -15.48 -4.91 16.00
C LEU A 413 -16.65 -4.09 15.43
N PRO A 414 -16.39 -3.24 14.41
CA PRO A 414 -17.39 -2.34 13.88
C PRO A 414 -18.43 -3.10 13.03
N PRO A 415 -19.64 -2.56 12.85
CA PRO A 415 -20.58 -3.12 11.89
C PRO A 415 -20.01 -3.01 10.45
N PRO A 416 -20.48 -3.84 9.51
CA PRO A 416 -19.98 -3.79 8.13
C PRO A 416 -20.27 -2.44 7.44
N GLU A 417 -19.32 -1.98 6.64
CA GLU A 417 -19.43 -0.71 5.89
C GLU A 417 -20.36 -0.87 4.67
N PRO A 418 -21.43 -0.06 4.56
CA PRO A 418 -22.45 -0.26 3.53
C PRO A 418 -21.92 -0.22 2.09
N GLY A 419 -22.18 -1.29 1.34
CA GLY A 419 -21.86 -1.38 -0.09
C GLY A 419 -20.41 -1.70 -0.42
N LEU A 420 -19.58 -1.96 0.59
CA LEU A 420 -18.19 -2.37 0.44
C LEU A 420 -18.05 -3.88 0.58
N ILE A 421 -18.03 -4.55 -0.56
CA ILE A 421 -17.92 -6.02 -0.62
C ILE A 421 -16.54 -6.46 -1.07
N GLU A 422 -16.21 -7.70 -0.72
CA GLU A 422 -14.93 -8.32 -1.02
C GLU A 422 -14.55 -8.24 -2.52
N ARG A 423 -15.51 -8.52 -3.41
CA ARG A 423 -15.30 -8.44 -4.86
C ARG A 423 -14.98 -7.05 -5.39
N SER A 424 -15.36 -5.97 -4.70
CA SER A 424 -14.99 -4.60 -5.10
C SER A 424 -13.60 -4.21 -4.60
N LEU A 425 -13.25 -4.65 -3.38
CA LEU A 425 -12.05 -4.21 -2.66
C LEU A 425 -10.82 -5.06 -3.00
N MET A 426 -11.01 -6.34 -3.34
CA MET A 426 -9.94 -7.31 -3.59
C MET A 426 -9.65 -7.55 -5.08
N ARG A 427 -10.25 -6.73 -5.96
CA ARG A 427 -10.18 -6.86 -7.43
C ARG A 427 -8.78 -6.69 -8.03
N SER A 428 -7.83 -6.11 -7.30
CA SER A 428 -6.44 -5.92 -7.76
C SER A 428 -5.63 -7.23 -7.79
N THR A 429 -6.15 -8.32 -7.21
CA THR A 429 -5.49 -9.64 -7.23
C THR A 429 -5.52 -10.28 -8.62
N SER A 430 -4.35 -10.63 -9.15
CA SER A 430 -4.24 -11.33 -10.44
C SER A 430 -5.02 -12.66 -10.40
N ARG A 431 -5.47 -13.15 -11.57
CA ARG A 431 -6.23 -14.42 -11.69
C ARG A 431 -5.52 -15.63 -11.03
N SER A 432 -4.19 -15.58 -10.86
CA SER A 432 -3.37 -16.61 -10.19
C SER A 432 -3.53 -16.63 -8.66
N SER A 433 -3.85 -15.51 -8.00
CA SER A 433 -4.04 -15.43 -6.55
C SER A 433 -5.44 -15.88 -6.09
N ARG A 434 -6.39 -16.08 -7.01
CA ARG A 434 -7.76 -16.53 -6.68
C ARG A 434 -7.84 -17.96 -6.16
N ARG A 435 -6.77 -18.75 -6.23
CA ARG A 435 -6.82 -20.17 -5.81
C ARG A 435 -6.85 -20.38 -4.29
N SER A 436 -6.72 -19.33 -3.48
CA SER A 436 -6.62 -19.46 -2.02
C SER A 436 -7.61 -18.64 -1.20
N LEU A 437 -8.45 -17.78 -1.79
CA LEU A 437 -9.32 -16.93 -0.98
C LEU A 437 -10.63 -17.62 -0.52
N PHE A 438 -11.16 -18.60 -1.29
CA PHE A 438 -12.48 -19.17 -1.02
C PHE A 438 -12.61 -20.65 -1.43
N ALA A 439 -11.77 -21.52 -0.89
CA ALA A 439 -12.02 -22.96 -1.00
C ALA A 439 -12.56 -23.48 0.33
N SER A 440 -13.89 -23.53 0.47
CA SER A 440 -14.54 -24.52 1.33
C SER A 440 -15.42 -25.42 0.47
N GLU A 441 -15.17 -26.73 0.58
CA GLU A 441 -15.88 -27.80 -0.09
C GLU A 441 -17.35 -27.87 0.34
N GLY A 442 -18.22 -28.21 -0.61
CA GLY A 442 -19.64 -28.47 -0.39
C GLY A 442 -20.30 -29.04 -1.65
N SER A 443 -20.11 -30.35 -1.87
CA SER A 443 -20.79 -31.14 -2.89
C SER A 443 -22.28 -31.30 -2.58
N GLY A 444 -23.17 -31.03 -3.53
CA GLY A 444 -24.58 -31.38 -3.39
C GLY A 444 -25.51 -30.94 -4.52
N GLY A 445 -25.84 -31.88 -5.42
CA GLY A 445 -27.21 -32.07 -5.95
C GLY A 445 -27.70 -31.16 -7.08
N GLY A 446 -27.81 -31.71 -8.29
CA GLY A 446 -28.46 -31.06 -9.43
C GLY A 446 -30.00 -31.02 -9.35
N GLY A 447 -30.59 -30.03 -10.02
CA GLY A 447 -32.03 -29.91 -10.28
C GLY A 447 -32.29 -28.93 -11.43
N ARG A 448 -33.11 -29.35 -12.40
CA ARG A 448 -33.47 -28.66 -13.66
C ARG A 448 -34.38 -27.43 -13.45
N PRO A 449 -34.52 -26.53 -14.45
CA PRO A 449 -35.38 -25.36 -14.36
C PRO A 449 -36.83 -25.68 -14.73
N ASP A 450 -37.82 -24.96 -14.19
CA ASP A 450 -39.01 -24.51 -14.94
C ASP A 450 -39.92 -23.53 -14.16
N SER A 451 -40.37 -22.51 -14.92
CA SER A 451 -41.63 -21.74 -14.88
C SER A 451 -41.79 -20.45 -14.03
N PRO A 452 -42.46 -19.41 -14.61
CA PRO A 452 -42.57 -18.07 -14.01
C PRO A 452 -43.88 -17.86 -13.24
N GLY A 453 -43.82 -17.19 -12.08
CA GLY A 453 -45.01 -16.86 -11.29
C GLY A 453 -44.83 -15.75 -10.25
N SER A 454 -45.59 -14.68 -10.45
CA SER A 454 -46.07 -13.65 -9.51
C SER A 454 -45.09 -12.63 -8.87
N PRO A 455 -45.48 -11.33 -8.78
CA PRO A 455 -44.66 -10.29 -8.19
C PRO A 455 -44.77 -10.35 -6.67
N ASN A 456 -43.82 -11.03 -6.02
CA ASN A 456 -43.68 -10.96 -4.59
C ASN A 456 -43.14 -9.59 -4.18
N ARG A 457 -44.02 -8.81 -3.55
CA ARG A 457 -43.71 -7.65 -2.73
C ARG A 457 -42.56 -8.01 -1.78
N CYS A 458 -41.35 -7.52 -2.08
CA CYS A 458 -40.19 -7.70 -1.23
C CYS A 458 -40.48 -7.07 0.13
N LYS A 459 -40.63 -7.91 1.17
CA LYS A 459 -40.40 -7.47 2.54
C LYS A 459 -38.93 -7.03 2.62
N PRO A 460 -38.62 -5.91 3.30
CA PRO A 460 -37.22 -5.60 3.58
C PRO A 460 -36.61 -6.79 4.34
N PRO A 461 -35.38 -7.22 4.02
CA PRO A 461 -34.73 -8.27 4.79
C PRO A 461 -34.67 -7.82 6.25
N ALA A 462 -35.00 -8.75 7.16
CA ALA A 462 -34.82 -8.55 8.59
C ALA A 462 -33.34 -8.21 8.83
N ARG A 463 -33.07 -7.18 9.66
CA ARG A 463 -31.70 -6.84 10.06
C ARG A 463 -31.05 -8.07 10.69
N LYS A 464 -29.98 -8.59 10.06
CA LYS A 464 -29.05 -9.57 10.67
C LYS A 464 -28.57 -8.93 11.97
N SER A 465 -28.85 -9.52 13.13
CA SER A 465 -28.60 -8.88 14.43
C SER A 465 -27.21 -9.17 15.01
N ALA A 466 -26.48 -10.12 14.44
CA ALA A 466 -25.13 -10.48 14.85
C ALA A 466 -24.27 -10.66 13.59
N VAL A 467 -23.05 -10.13 13.64
CA VAL A 467 -22.01 -10.33 12.63
C VAL A 467 -21.37 -11.71 12.80
N ASP A 468 -20.89 -12.28 11.70
CA ASP A 468 -20.19 -13.56 11.62
C ASP A 468 -18.73 -13.31 11.19
N PRO A 469 -17.87 -12.79 12.08
CA PRO A 469 -16.58 -12.24 11.67
C PRO A 469 -15.53 -13.30 11.33
N PHE A 470 -14.71 -13.00 10.32
CA PHE A 470 -13.43 -13.68 10.05
C PHE A 470 -12.34 -12.68 9.66
N VAL A 471 -11.08 -13.10 9.78
CA VAL A 471 -9.91 -12.29 9.47
C VAL A 471 -9.15 -12.90 8.29
N VAL A 472 -8.72 -12.06 7.36
CA VAL A 472 -7.77 -12.41 6.30
C VAL A 472 -6.46 -11.67 6.54
N ILE A 473 -5.37 -12.42 6.52
CA ILE A 473 -4.00 -11.93 6.62
C ILE A 473 -3.33 -12.10 5.26
N GLU A 474 -2.79 -11.02 4.70
CA GLU A 474 -2.01 -11.03 3.47
C GLU A 474 -0.59 -10.50 3.70
N VAL A 475 0.40 -11.19 3.14
CA VAL A 475 1.80 -10.72 3.10
C VAL A 475 2.23 -10.58 1.64
N THR A 476 2.52 -9.35 1.21
CA THR A 476 3.08 -9.09 -0.12
C THR A 476 4.55 -9.51 -0.16
N GLY A 477 5.05 -9.99 -1.29
CA GLY A 477 6.47 -10.34 -1.44
C GLY A 477 6.88 -11.61 -0.69
N ALA A 478 5.90 -12.44 -0.32
CA ALA A 478 6.11 -13.67 0.41
C ALA A 478 6.73 -14.79 -0.45
N ALA A 479 6.11 -15.17 -1.59
CA ALA A 479 6.63 -16.28 -2.39
C ALA A 479 7.80 -15.90 -3.30
N ALA A 480 8.71 -16.86 -3.51
CA ALA A 480 9.81 -16.78 -4.46
C ALA A 480 9.39 -17.01 -5.93
N ASP A 481 8.22 -17.63 -6.15
CA ASP A 481 7.69 -18.04 -7.45
C ASP A 481 6.23 -17.57 -7.65
N ALA A 482 6.01 -16.66 -8.62
CA ALA A 482 4.73 -16.19 -9.24
C ALA A 482 3.52 -15.80 -8.36
N ALA A 483 3.40 -16.25 -7.11
CA ALA A 483 2.44 -15.81 -6.13
C ALA A 483 3.04 -14.64 -5.34
N ASP A 484 2.96 -13.45 -5.93
CA ASP A 484 3.53 -12.22 -5.37
C ASP A 484 2.93 -11.80 -4.02
N THR A 485 1.89 -12.47 -3.54
CA THR A 485 1.29 -12.32 -2.21
C THR A 485 0.83 -13.67 -1.69
N CYS A 486 1.11 -13.98 -0.42
CA CYS A 486 0.49 -15.09 0.30
C CYS A 486 -0.65 -14.59 1.18
N SER A 487 -1.77 -15.32 1.21
CA SER A 487 -2.96 -14.98 2.00
C SER A 487 -3.39 -16.16 2.87
N ALA A 488 -3.81 -15.89 4.10
CA ALA A 488 -4.43 -16.86 4.99
C ALA A 488 -5.74 -16.29 5.57
N ARG A 489 -6.72 -17.16 5.85
CA ARG A 489 -8.03 -16.80 6.40
C ARG A 489 -8.31 -17.63 7.66
N THR A 490 -8.82 -16.99 8.70
CA THR A 490 -9.36 -17.68 9.89
C THR A 490 -10.69 -18.35 9.58
N GLN A 491 -11.11 -19.24 10.46
CA GLN A 491 -12.50 -19.69 10.51
C GLN A 491 -13.42 -18.52 10.86
N THR A 492 -14.66 -18.65 10.43
CA THR A 492 -15.74 -17.73 10.77
C THR A 492 -16.25 -18.05 12.18
N VAL A 493 -16.44 -17.01 13.01
CA VAL A 493 -17.05 -17.15 14.34
C VAL A 493 -18.53 -16.78 14.24
N SER A 494 -19.40 -17.78 14.06
CA SER A 494 -20.83 -17.55 13.92
C SER A 494 -21.45 -16.95 15.18
N GLY A 495 -22.16 -15.83 15.04
CA GLY A 495 -22.74 -15.11 16.17
C GLY A 495 -21.72 -14.59 17.18
N GLY A 496 -20.46 -14.42 16.77
CA GLY A 496 -19.35 -13.97 17.62
C GLY A 496 -19.51 -12.54 18.14
N GLY A 497 -20.44 -11.77 17.57
CA GLY A 497 -20.68 -10.38 17.95
C GLY A 497 -19.43 -9.53 17.74
N GLU A 498 -19.24 -8.55 18.61
CA GLU A 498 -18.15 -7.56 18.50
C GLU A 498 -16.82 -8.06 19.08
N ASN A 499 -16.80 -9.19 19.79
CA ASN A 499 -15.63 -9.70 20.51
C ASN A 499 -15.33 -11.20 20.23
N PRO A 500 -15.09 -11.59 18.96
CA PRO A 500 -14.83 -12.99 18.61
C PRO A 500 -13.44 -13.49 19.05
N GLU A 501 -13.32 -14.81 19.26
CA GLU A 501 -12.04 -15.49 19.51
C GLU A 501 -11.73 -16.51 18.40
N TRP A 502 -10.52 -16.48 17.86
CA TRP A 502 -10.06 -17.40 16.82
C TRP A 502 -8.95 -18.34 17.29
N GLY A 503 -7.89 -17.81 17.91
CA GLY A 503 -6.75 -18.60 18.38
C GLY A 503 -5.99 -19.34 17.26
N GLU A 504 -5.95 -18.79 16.04
CA GLU A 504 -5.40 -19.46 14.86
C GLU A 504 -4.05 -18.90 14.44
N THR A 505 -3.13 -19.78 14.03
CA THR A 505 -1.74 -19.42 13.70
C THR A 505 -1.38 -19.74 12.25
N PHE A 506 -0.75 -18.78 11.59
CA PHE A 506 -0.32 -18.86 10.19
C PHE A 506 1.16 -18.53 10.04
N GLU A 507 1.85 -19.28 9.17
CA GLU A 507 3.26 -19.09 8.86
C GLU A 507 3.45 -18.62 7.42
N PHE A 508 4.30 -17.60 7.25
CA PHE A 508 4.63 -16.97 6.00
C PHE A 508 6.16 -16.94 5.83
N GLU A 509 6.67 -17.54 4.76
CA GLU A 509 8.03 -17.31 4.31
C GLU A 509 8.03 -15.99 3.52
N VAL A 510 8.76 -14.99 4.00
CA VAL A 510 8.85 -13.67 3.37
C VAL A 510 10.17 -13.56 2.64
N ALA A 511 10.14 -13.70 1.31
CA ALA A 511 11.33 -13.62 0.47
C ALA A 511 11.94 -12.21 0.43
N GLU A 512 11.12 -11.16 0.35
CA GLU A 512 11.59 -9.77 0.24
C GLU A 512 11.05 -8.84 1.34
N PRO A 513 11.42 -9.06 2.62
CA PRO A 513 10.87 -8.33 3.76
C PRO A 513 11.04 -6.80 3.68
N ASP A 514 12.07 -6.28 3.00
CA ASP A 514 12.31 -4.83 2.90
C ASP A 514 11.31 -4.07 2.02
N VAL A 515 10.52 -4.79 1.21
CA VAL A 515 9.43 -4.20 0.41
C VAL A 515 8.07 -4.83 0.73
N ALA A 516 8.03 -5.78 1.66
CA ALA A 516 6.84 -6.50 2.06
C ALA A 516 5.95 -5.68 3.00
N VAL A 517 4.65 -5.79 2.80
CA VAL A 517 3.59 -5.22 3.62
C VAL A 517 2.73 -6.36 4.14
N LEU A 518 2.39 -6.30 5.42
CA LEU A 518 1.40 -7.15 6.08
C LEU A 518 0.07 -6.38 6.09
N LEU A 519 -1.00 -7.03 5.64
CA LEU A 519 -2.36 -6.49 5.62
C LEU A 519 -3.29 -7.42 6.39
N PHE A 520 -4.04 -6.84 7.33
CA PHE A 520 -5.18 -7.47 7.99
C PHE A 520 -6.46 -6.90 7.40
N THR A 521 -7.44 -7.76 7.13
CA THR A 521 -8.81 -7.34 6.81
C THR A 521 -9.81 -8.19 7.57
N VAL A 522 -10.88 -7.55 8.05
CA VAL A 522 -11.96 -8.15 8.82
C VAL A 522 -13.25 -8.05 8.03
N TRP A 523 -14.02 -9.13 8.03
CA TRP A 523 -15.18 -9.32 7.17
C TRP A 523 -16.30 -10.02 7.92
N ASP A 524 -17.55 -9.72 7.56
CA ASP A 524 -18.74 -10.46 7.96
C ASP A 524 -19.06 -11.53 6.90
N ASP A 525 -19.06 -12.81 7.31
CA ASP A 525 -19.32 -13.95 6.43
C ASP A 525 -20.79 -14.02 6.05
N ASP A 526 -21.03 -13.92 4.74
CA ASP A 526 -22.37 -13.80 4.18
C ASP A 526 -22.66 -14.96 3.24
N VAL A 527 -23.26 -16.02 3.79
CA VAL A 527 -23.51 -17.30 3.09
C VAL A 527 -24.24 -17.13 1.74
N LEU A 528 -25.09 -16.10 1.61
CA LEU A 528 -25.92 -15.86 0.42
C LEU A 528 -25.46 -14.64 -0.42
N SER A 529 -24.46 -13.88 0.05
CA SER A 529 -23.97 -12.64 -0.56
C SER A 529 -22.44 -12.67 -0.73
N ALA A 530 -21.84 -11.55 -1.11
CA ALA A 530 -20.40 -11.37 -0.94
C ALA A 530 -20.15 -10.87 0.48
N ASP A 531 -19.04 -11.29 1.07
CA ASP A 531 -18.64 -10.89 2.43
C ASP A 531 -18.53 -9.35 2.52
N ASP A 532 -19.10 -8.80 3.59
CA ASP A 532 -19.14 -7.37 3.85
C ASP A 532 -17.90 -6.93 4.64
N PHE A 533 -17.29 -5.82 4.23
CA PHE A 533 -16.08 -5.30 4.84
C PHE A 533 -16.34 -4.64 6.20
N MET A 534 -15.53 -4.95 7.21
CA MET A 534 -15.63 -4.35 8.55
C MET A 534 -14.42 -3.45 8.89
N GLY A 535 -13.23 -3.79 8.43
CA GLY A 535 -12.04 -2.97 8.70
C GLY A 535 -10.76 -3.54 8.14
N GLN A 536 -9.73 -2.70 8.08
CA GLN A 536 -8.40 -3.09 7.59
C GLN A 536 -7.29 -2.43 8.39
N TYR A 537 -6.11 -3.03 8.37
CA TYR A 537 -4.88 -2.38 8.82
C TYR A 537 -3.68 -2.95 8.07
N ALA A 538 -2.80 -2.07 7.58
CA ALA A 538 -1.60 -2.46 6.85
C ALA A 538 -0.35 -1.79 7.42
N LEU A 539 0.78 -2.50 7.38
CA LEU A 539 2.06 -1.99 7.85
C LEU A 539 3.26 -2.71 7.20
N PRO A 540 4.45 -2.08 7.15
CA PRO A 540 5.64 -2.71 6.60
C PRO A 540 6.09 -3.86 7.50
N VAL A 541 6.48 -4.99 6.91
CA VAL A 541 6.96 -6.17 7.66
C VAL A 541 8.17 -5.83 8.55
N ARG A 542 9.01 -4.88 8.11
CA ARG A 542 10.18 -4.41 8.89
C ARG A 542 9.85 -3.54 10.09
N CYS A 543 8.60 -3.09 10.23
CA CYS A 543 8.15 -2.24 11.34
C CYS A 543 7.21 -3.01 12.30
N LEU A 544 7.26 -4.34 12.32
CA LEU A 544 6.46 -5.17 13.20
C LEU A 544 7.13 -5.32 14.58
N ARG A 545 6.36 -5.07 15.65
CA ARG A 545 6.73 -5.50 17.00
C ARG A 545 6.39 -6.98 17.21
N ARG A 546 7.23 -7.69 17.98
CA ARG A 546 7.03 -9.10 18.37
C ARG A 546 6.06 -9.22 19.55
N GLY A 547 5.50 -10.40 19.80
CA GLY A 547 4.63 -10.68 20.95
C GLY A 547 3.16 -10.38 20.68
N VAL A 548 2.37 -10.23 21.76
CA VAL A 548 0.92 -9.98 21.67
C VAL A 548 0.64 -8.49 21.47
N ARG A 549 0.08 -8.12 20.31
CA ARG A 549 -0.07 -6.74 19.84
C ARG A 549 -1.50 -6.40 19.44
N CYS A 550 -1.85 -5.13 19.64
CA CYS A 550 -3.06 -4.48 19.17
C CYS A 550 -2.90 -4.06 17.70
N VAL A 551 -3.83 -4.49 16.85
CA VAL A 551 -3.98 -4.05 15.46
C VAL A 551 -5.17 -3.10 15.39
N PRO A 552 -4.96 -1.78 15.34
CA PRO A 552 -6.05 -0.81 15.37
C PRO A 552 -6.75 -0.77 14.00
N LEU A 553 -7.98 -1.25 13.92
CA LEU A 553 -8.69 -1.34 12.65
C LEU A 553 -9.03 0.07 12.13
N ARG A 554 -8.89 0.24 10.82
CA ARG A 554 -9.27 1.44 10.07
C ARG A 554 -10.40 1.14 9.11
N ARG A 555 -11.12 2.19 8.72
CA ARG A 555 -12.13 2.17 7.66
C ARG A 555 -11.50 1.94 6.29
N ALA A 556 -12.34 1.67 5.29
CA ALA A 556 -11.88 1.47 3.92
C ALA A 556 -11.15 2.71 3.34
N ASP A 557 -11.58 3.91 3.72
CA ASP A 557 -10.91 5.16 3.33
C ASP A 557 -9.62 5.46 4.11
N GLY A 558 -9.28 4.59 5.07
CA GLY A 558 -8.12 4.69 5.95
C GLY A 558 -8.32 5.56 7.18
N THR A 559 -9.50 6.14 7.39
CA THR A 559 -9.80 6.88 8.62
C THR A 559 -9.98 5.95 9.83
N PRO A 560 -9.73 6.44 11.05
CA PRO A 560 -10.03 5.70 12.28
C PRO A 560 -11.53 5.41 12.42
N HIS A 561 -11.85 4.25 12.99
CA HIS A 561 -13.21 3.96 13.46
C HIS A 561 -13.49 4.66 14.79
N GLU A 562 -14.76 5.02 15.03
CA GLU A 562 -15.21 5.35 16.38
C GLU A 562 -15.13 4.11 17.28
N GLY A 563 -14.80 4.28 18.56
CA GLY A 563 -14.68 3.16 19.52
C GLY A 563 -13.35 2.39 19.49
N ALA A 564 -12.44 2.71 18.56
CA ALA A 564 -11.11 2.09 18.45
C ALA A 564 -11.12 0.54 18.38
N PRO A 565 -11.92 -0.07 17.49
CA PRO A 565 -11.92 -1.51 17.27
C PRO A 565 -10.53 -2.04 16.95
N CYS A 566 -10.20 -3.22 17.46
CA CYS A 566 -8.89 -3.82 17.23
C CYS A 566 -8.91 -5.34 17.14
N LEU A 567 -7.80 -5.89 16.62
CA LEU A 567 -7.46 -7.30 16.77
C LEU A 567 -6.32 -7.43 17.77
N LEU A 568 -6.36 -8.47 18.61
CA LEU A 568 -5.18 -8.95 19.32
C LEU A 568 -4.54 -10.06 18.51
N VAL A 569 -3.25 -9.88 18.19
CA VAL A 569 -2.47 -10.86 17.44
C VAL A 569 -1.15 -11.16 18.13
N ARG A 570 -0.64 -12.37 17.98
CA ARG A 570 0.72 -12.73 18.42
C ARG A 570 1.66 -12.78 17.22
N VAL A 571 2.73 -12.00 17.25
CA VAL A 571 3.72 -11.90 16.18
C VAL A 571 5.04 -12.54 16.60
N GLU A 572 5.49 -13.52 15.83
CA GLU A 572 6.82 -14.11 15.97
C GLU A 572 7.55 -13.98 14.63
N SER A 573 8.85 -13.68 14.68
CA SER A 573 9.65 -13.60 13.46
C SER A 573 11.08 -14.08 13.67
N GLU A 574 11.59 -14.80 12.67
CA GLU A 574 12.94 -15.36 12.67
C GLU A 574 13.62 -15.08 11.32
N SER A 575 14.81 -14.50 11.35
CA SER A 575 15.62 -14.36 10.14
C SER A 575 16.18 -15.72 9.76
N GLN A 576 15.89 -16.20 8.55
CA GLN A 576 16.47 -17.44 8.07
C GLN A 576 17.96 -17.21 7.78
N LYS A 577 18.84 -17.88 8.53
CA LYS A 577 20.26 -17.92 8.20
C LYS A 577 20.38 -18.65 6.86
N GLN A 578 20.95 -17.98 5.84
CA GLN A 578 21.36 -18.67 4.64
C GLN A 578 22.44 -19.68 5.04
N GLU A 579 22.09 -20.97 5.11
CA GLU A 579 23.09 -22.02 5.12
C GLU A 579 23.90 -21.87 3.84
N GLY A 580 25.18 -21.51 3.98
CA GLY A 580 26.08 -21.31 2.87
C GLY A 580 26.21 -22.60 2.05
N LYS A 581 25.47 -22.69 0.94
CA LYS A 581 25.95 -23.44 -0.21
C LYS A 581 27.05 -22.60 -0.85
N ALA A 582 28.26 -22.79 -0.36
CA ALA A 582 29.45 -22.50 -1.15
C ALA A 582 29.28 -23.21 -2.51
N ILE A 583 29.25 -22.42 -3.59
CA ILE A 583 29.38 -22.90 -4.96
C ILE A 583 30.86 -23.00 -5.28
#